data_AF-A0A9D6CXY6-F1
#
_entry.id   AF-A0A9D6CXY6-F1
#
_cell.length_a   1.000
_cell.length_b   1.000
_cell.length_c   1.000
_cell.angle_alpha   90.00
_cell.angle_beta   90.00
_cell.angle_gamma   90.00
#
_symmetry.space_group_name_H-M   'P 1'
#
loop_
_entity.id
_entity.type
_entity.pdbx_description
1 polymer ?
#
loop_
_entity_poly.entity_id
_entity_poly.type
_entity_poly.pdbx_seq_one_letter_code
_entity_poly.pdbx_strand_id
1 'polypeptide(L)'
;MPVRVLPPRGDKNAMFEFVGRSKLEVMAYNSAIQTVMADYNDERRQAGKTKHTVFHQVGVTHEGDKQPGYHAWEIWGGDVAKMESQIPAIEAQVREERETARQFYSSDKEYWADMTAEPKLHPIEDRLYTEIEQDCQRLCAAPTPEQSPER
;
A
#
# COMPACT_ATOMS: atom_id res chain seq x y z
N MET A 1 -3.93 -7.53 -2.66
CA MET A 1 -3.30 -6.75 -3.72
C MET A 1 -1.98 -6.23 -3.18
N PRO A 2 -0.89 -6.20 -3.94
CA PRO A 2 0.39 -5.98 -3.29
C PRO A 2 0.78 -4.51 -3.27
N VAL A 3 1.27 -4.07 -2.12
CA VAL A 3 1.99 -2.82 -1.97
C VAL A 3 3.48 -3.15 -2.05
N ARG A 4 4.28 -2.30 -2.71
CA ARG A 4 5.74 -2.45 -2.80
C ARG A 4 6.43 -1.25 -2.16
N VAL A 5 7.65 -1.45 -1.68
CA VAL A 5 8.52 -0.33 -1.30
C VAL A 5 9.41 0.07 -2.48
N LEU A 6 9.31 1.32 -2.89
CA LEU A 6 10.28 1.94 -3.77
C LEU A 6 11.45 2.46 -2.94
N PRO A 7 12.71 2.09 -3.26
CA PRO A 7 13.86 2.69 -2.61
C PRO A 7 13.98 4.17 -3.01
N PRO A 8 14.68 5.00 -2.20
CA PRO A 8 14.94 6.39 -2.53
C PRO A 8 15.59 6.55 -3.91
N ARG A 9 15.15 7.54 -4.69
CA ARG A 9 15.69 7.84 -6.02
C ARG A 9 15.71 9.34 -6.27
N GLY A 10 16.88 9.89 -6.60
CA GLY A 10 17.04 11.32 -6.86
C GLY A 10 16.74 12.17 -5.62
N ASP A 11 15.78 13.08 -5.74
CA ASP A 11 15.28 13.93 -4.66
C ASP A 11 14.18 13.28 -3.81
N LYS A 12 13.77 12.05 -4.15
CA LYS A 12 12.67 11.34 -3.48
C LYS A 12 13.16 10.39 -2.40
N ASN A 13 12.44 10.38 -1.27
CA ASN A 13 12.59 9.39 -0.21
C ASN A 13 11.99 8.04 -0.62
N ALA A 14 12.11 7.04 0.26
CA ALA A 14 11.46 5.75 0.08
C ALA A 14 9.94 5.92 0.04
N MET A 15 9.26 5.08 -0.75
CA MET A 15 7.80 5.17 -0.92
C MET A 15 7.13 3.82 -0.76
N PHE A 16 5.89 3.82 -0.27
CA PHE A 16 4.97 2.70 -0.51
C PHE A 16 4.21 2.97 -1.80
N GLU A 17 4.33 2.10 -2.81
CA GLU A 17 3.55 2.19 -4.04
C GLU A 17 2.53 1.06 -4.15
N PHE A 18 1.41 1.35 -4.80
CA PHE A 18 0.39 0.38 -5.14
C PHE A 18 -0.38 0.85 -6.38
N VAL A 19 -1.07 -0.08 -7.05
CA VAL A 19 -2.03 0.24 -8.10
C VAL A 19 -3.40 -0.23 -7.64
N GLY A 20 -4.34 0.71 -7.47
CA GLY A 20 -5.71 0.39 -7.07
C GLY A 20 -6.63 0.30 -8.27
N ARG A 21 -7.47 -0.74 -8.35
CA ARG A 21 -8.43 -0.93 -9.44
C ARG A 21 -9.78 -0.30 -9.21
N SER A 22 -10.11 0.05 -7.97
CA SER A 22 -11.39 0.66 -7.61
C SER A 22 -11.19 1.76 -6.59
N LYS A 23 -12.17 2.67 -6.46
CA LYS A 23 -12.11 3.74 -5.46
C LYS A 23 -12.01 3.18 -4.04
N LEU A 24 -12.74 2.10 -3.78
CA LEU A 24 -12.69 1.39 -2.51
C LEU A 24 -11.27 0.87 -2.22
N GLU A 25 -10.62 0.28 -3.21
CA GLU A 25 -9.29 -0.26 -3.04
C GLU A 25 -8.27 0.84 -2.75
N VAL A 26 -8.29 1.93 -3.52
CA VAL A 26 -7.41 3.08 -3.29
C VAL A 26 -7.62 3.68 -1.90
N MET A 27 -8.89 3.85 -1.50
CA MET A 27 -9.22 4.32 -0.15
C MET A 27 -8.69 3.39 0.94
N ALA A 28 -8.86 2.08 0.78
CA ALA A 28 -8.39 1.10 1.75
C ALA A 28 -6.86 1.14 1.89
N TYR A 29 -6.11 1.26 0.78
CA TYR A 29 -4.65 1.41 0.84
C TYR A 29 -4.22 2.72 1.48
N ASN A 30 -4.85 3.83 1.12
CA ASN A 30 -4.52 5.13 1.71
C ASN A 30 -4.75 5.12 3.23
N SER A 31 -5.89 4.58 3.68
CA SER A 31 -6.20 4.40 5.11
C SER A 31 -5.17 3.50 5.79
N ALA A 32 -4.91 2.33 5.20
CA ALA A 32 -3.98 1.35 5.77
C ALA A 32 -2.55 1.88 5.93
N ILE A 33 -2.02 2.56 4.91
CA ILE A 33 -0.68 3.17 4.96
C ILE A 33 -0.63 4.25 6.04
N GLN A 34 -1.66 5.08 6.16
CA GLN A 34 -1.72 6.11 7.20
C GLN A 34 -1.75 5.50 8.61
N THR A 35 -2.58 4.48 8.85
CA THR A 35 -2.67 3.79 10.15
C THR A 35 -1.35 3.14 10.53
N VAL A 36 -0.78 2.31 9.65
CA VAL A 36 0.48 1.59 9.94
C VAL A 36 1.64 2.56 10.15
N MET A 37 1.68 3.67 9.41
CA MET A 37 2.69 4.70 9.62
C MET A 37 2.49 5.49 10.91
N ALA A 38 1.24 5.72 11.34
CA ALA A 38 0.96 6.34 12.63
C ALA A 38 1.48 5.46 13.78
N ASP A 39 1.17 4.15 13.74
CA ASP A 39 1.64 3.18 14.74
C ASP A 39 3.17 3.10 14.77
N TYR A 40 3.81 2.99 13.60
CA TYR A 40 5.27 2.97 13.50
C TYR A 40 5.92 4.25 14.05
N ASN A 41 5.29 5.40 13.86
CA ASN A 41 5.76 6.67 14.42
C ASN A 41 5.61 6.76 15.93
N ASP A 42 4.54 6.18 16.48
CA ASP A 42 4.34 6.13 17.91
C ASP A 42 5.34 5.21 18.60
N GLU A 43 5.66 4.05 18.02
CA GLU A 43 6.75 3.18 18.49
C GLU A 43 8.09 3.93 18.55
N ARG A 44 8.42 4.67 17.49
CA ARG A 44 9.66 5.46 17.45
C ARG A 44 9.68 6.58 18.46
N ARG A 45 8.53 7.26 18.66
CA ARG A 45 8.38 8.29 19.68
C ARG A 45 8.64 7.72 21.07
N GLN A 46 8.10 6.55 21.39
CA GLN A 46 8.34 5.86 22.66
C GLN A 46 9.82 5.46 22.83
N ALA A 47 10.51 5.14 21.73
CA ALA A 47 11.94 4.84 21.71
C ALA A 47 12.86 6.09 21.66
N GLY A 48 12.33 7.31 21.76
CA GLY A 48 13.11 8.55 21.71
C GLY A 48 13.73 8.85 20.33
N LYS A 49 13.23 8.21 19.26
CA LYS A 49 13.71 8.40 17.89
C LYS A 49 12.87 9.44 17.15
N THR A 50 13.47 10.06 16.14
CA THR A 50 12.76 10.95 15.20
C THR A 50 11.65 10.19 14.48
N LYS A 51 10.49 10.83 14.35
CA LYS A 51 9.34 10.31 13.61
C LYS A 51 9.65 10.24 12.12
N HIS A 52 9.08 9.25 11.45
CA HIS A 52 8.89 9.33 10.01
C HIS A 52 7.63 10.14 9.74
N THR A 53 7.57 10.85 8.63
CA THR A 53 6.35 11.59 8.29
C THR A 53 5.96 11.20 6.89
N VAL A 54 4.69 10.81 6.74
CA VAL A 54 4.06 10.70 5.43
C VAL A 54 4.07 12.10 4.81
N PHE A 55 4.85 12.27 3.75
CA PHE A 55 5.21 13.59 3.24
C PHE A 55 4.33 14.01 2.07
N HIS A 56 4.13 13.10 1.12
CA HIS A 56 3.44 13.39 -0.13
C HIS A 56 2.81 12.12 -0.72
N GLN A 57 1.64 12.26 -1.32
CA GLN A 57 1.01 11.22 -2.13
C GLN A 57 1.17 11.58 -3.62
N VAL A 58 1.83 10.70 -4.36
CA VAL A 58 1.97 10.72 -5.82
C VAL A 58 0.81 9.94 -6.44
N GLY A 59 0.38 10.32 -7.64
CA GLY A 59 -0.67 9.61 -8.39
C GLY A 59 -2.09 10.14 -8.16
N VAL A 60 -2.23 11.18 -7.32
CA VAL A 60 -3.49 11.91 -7.18
C VAL A 60 -3.83 12.61 -8.49
N THR A 61 -5.01 12.32 -9.03
CA THR A 61 -5.50 12.95 -10.26
C THR A 61 -6.33 14.19 -9.94
N HIS A 62 -6.69 14.97 -10.96
CA HIS A 62 -7.62 16.11 -10.80
C HIS A 62 -9.01 15.68 -10.31
N GLU A 63 -9.38 14.41 -10.50
CA GLU A 63 -10.64 13.81 -10.04
C GLU A 63 -10.56 13.30 -8.59
N GLY A 64 -9.37 13.33 -7.97
CA GLY A 64 -9.18 13.07 -6.54
C GLY A 64 -8.12 12.02 -6.21
N ASP A 65 -7.87 11.89 -4.91
CA ASP A 65 -6.89 10.99 -4.28
C ASP A 65 -7.37 9.54 -4.11
N LYS A 66 -8.62 9.29 -4.50
CA LYS A 66 -9.33 8.01 -4.39
C LYS A 66 -9.54 7.35 -5.75
N GLN A 67 -9.13 7.97 -6.84
CA GLN A 67 -9.40 7.44 -8.16
C GLN A 67 -8.53 6.21 -8.45
N PRO A 68 -9.05 5.19 -9.14
CA PRO A 68 -8.25 4.05 -9.57
C PRO A 68 -7.03 4.48 -10.38
N GLY A 69 -5.94 3.73 -10.25
CA GLY A 69 -4.67 4.05 -10.89
C GLY A 69 -3.47 3.80 -9.99
N TYR A 70 -2.32 4.29 -10.44
CA TYR A 70 -1.08 4.25 -9.68
C TYR A 70 -1.07 5.26 -8.53
N HIS A 71 -0.65 4.82 -7.34
CA HIS A 71 -0.42 5.68 -6.19
C HIS A 71 0.90 5.34 -5.50
N ALA A 72 1.55 6.36 -4.92
CA ALA A 72 2.67 6.13 -4.02
C ALA A 72 2.71 7.16 -2.88
N TRP A 73 3.11 6.72 -1.70
CA TRP A 73 3.26 7.54 -0.50
C TRP A 73 4.72 7.69 -0.14
N GLU A 74 5.25 8.91 -0.24
CA GLU A 74 6.61 9.24 0.14
C GLU A 74 6.76 9.36 1.66
N ILE A 75 7.73 8.64 2.22
CA ILE A 75 7.98 8.55 3.66
C ILE A 75 9.33 9.18 4.00
N TRP A 76 9.31 10.31 4.70
CA TRP A 76 10.55 11.00 5.06
C TRP A 76 11.38 10.15 6.05
N GLY A 77 12.62 9.88 5.65
CA GLY A 77 13.59 9.12 6.44
C GLY A 77 13.26 7.63 6.47
N GLY A 78 12.34 7.16 5.61
CA GLY A 78 11.92 5.77 5.57
C GLY A 78 13.10 4.82 5.33
N ASP A 79 13.27 3.87 6.25
CA ASP A 79 14.18 2.74 6.08
C ASP A 79 13.46 1.67 5.25
N VAL A 80 14.04 1.32 4.09
CA VAL A 80 13.41 0.41 3.12
C VAL A 80 13.08 -0.95 3.75
N ALA A 81 14.02 -1.56 4.47
CA ALA A 81 13.81 -2.88 5.07
C ALA A 81 12.73 -2.85 6.15
N LYS A 82 12.71 -1.79 6.96
CA LYS A 82 11.66 -1.60 7.96
C LYS A 82 10.31 -1.36 7.28
N MET A 83 10.25 -0.55 6.22
CA MET A 83 9.01 -0.35 5.44
C MET A 83 8.52 -1.66 4.82
N GLU A 84 9.41 -2.46 4.23
CA GLU A 84 9.07 -3.77 3.66
C GLU A 84 8.48 -4.69 4.73
N SER A 85 9.02 -4.67 5.96
CA SER A 85 8.45 -5.43 7.08
C SER A 85 7.02 -5.02 7.47
N GLN A 86 6.56 -3.83 7.05
CA GLN A 86 5.20 -3.34 7.31
C GLN A 86 4.20 -3.73 6.22
N ILE A 87 4.66 -4.21 5.06
CA ILE A 87 3.78 -4.64 3.95
C ILE A 87 2.68 -5.61 4.43
N PRO A 88 2.98 -6.66 5.22
CA PRO A 88 1.94 -7.58 5.67
C PRO A 88 0.86 -6.93 6.54
N ALA A 89 1.24 -5.94 7.36
CA ALA A 89 0.31 -5.20 8.20
C ALA A 89 -0.59 -4.29 7.35
N ILE A 90 -0.02 -3.61 6.35
CA ILE A 90 -0.78 -2.79 5.39
C ILE A 90 -1.80 -3.67 4.65
N GLU A 91 -1.38 -4.81 4.12
CA GLU A 91 -2.29 -5.71 3.40
C GLU A 91 -3.38 -6.31 4.29
N ALA A 92 -3.08 -6.57 5.57
CA ALA A 92 -4.08 -7.00 6.54
C ALA A 92 -5.12 -5.90 6.79
N GLN A 93 -4.66 -4.67 7.04
CA GLN A 93 -5.53 -3.52 7.25
C GLN A 93 -6.40 -3.26 6.01
N VAL A 94 -5.86 -3.35 4.80
CA VAL A 94 -6.65 -3.20 3.55
C VAL A 94 -7.80 -4.21 3.49
N ARG A 95 -7.58 -5.46 3.90
CA ARG A 95 -8.66 -6.46 3.93
C ARG A 95 -9.74 -6.08 4.93
N GLU A 96 -9.35 -5.61 6.11
CA GLU A 96 -10.28 -5.15 7.16
C GLU A 96 -11.08 -3.92 6.73
N GLU A 97 -10.44 -2.92 6.14
CA GLU A 97 -11.09 -1.71 5.60
C GLU A 97 -12.13 -2.06 4.53
N ARG A 98 -11.79 -2.98 3.62
CA ARG A 98 -12.71 -3.43 2.57
C ARG A 98 -13.92 -4.18 3.13
N GLU A 99 -13.70 -5.04 4.12
CA GLU A 99 -14.78 -5.79 4.76
C GLU A 99 -15.69 -4.86 5.55
N THR A 100 -15.10 -3.91 6.29
CA THR A 100 -15.81 -2.84 7.00
C THR A 100 -16.66 -2.04 6.03
N ALA A 101 -16.07 -1.51 4.96
CA ALA A 101 -16.79 -0.75 3.93
C ALA A 101 -17.94 -1.56 3.31
N ARG A 102 -17.73 -2.85 3.04
CA ARG A 102 -18.79 -3.73 2.55
C ARG A 102 -19.96 -3.81 3.52
N GLN A 103 -19.71 -3.99 4.82
CA GLN A 103 -20.76 -4.10 5.83
C GLN A 103 -21.58 -2.80 5.95
N PHE A 104 -20.92 -1.65 5.87
CA PHE A 104 -21.60 -0.35 6.02
C PHE A 104 -22.32 0.12 4.75
N TYR A 105 -21.73 -0.12 3.57
CA TYR A 105 -22.17 0.54 2.34
C TYR A 105 -22.84 -0.37 1.32
N SER A 106 -22.81 -1.70 1.48
CA SER A 106 -23.40 -2.63 0.49
C SER A 106 -24.93 -2.55 0.38
N SER A 107 -25.60 -1.91 1.35
CA SER A 107 -27.04 -1.66 1.31
C SER A 107 -27.41 -0.55 0.30
N ASP A 108 -26.51 0.40 0.06
CA ASP A 108 -26.62 1.39 -1.00
C ASP A 108 -25.97 0.85 -2.28
N LYS A 109 -26.81 0.27 -3.15
CA LYS A 109 -26.35 -0.41 -4.35
C LYS A 109 -25.65 0.52 -5.35
N GLU A 110 -26.08 1.77 -5.45
CA GLU A 110 -25.53 2.73 -6.41
C GLU A 110 -24.15 3.19 -5.93
N TYR A 111 -24.05 3.58 -4.65
CA TYR A 111 -22.78 3.93 -4.05
C TYR A 111 -21.80 2.76 -4.06
N TRP A 112 -22.24 1.55 -3.70
CA TRP A 112 -21.39 0.37 -3.73
C TRP A 112 -20.89 0.04 -5.14
N ALA A 113 -21.75 0.19 -6.16
CA ALA A 113 -21.36 0.00 -7.55
C ALA A 113 -20.28 1.01 -7.99
N ASP A 114 -20.42 2.29 -7.63
CA ASP A 114 -19.40 3.30 -7.93
C ASP A 114 -18.06 3.00 -7.21
N MET A 115 -18.14 2.64 -5.92
CA MET A 115 -16.97 2.36 -5.10
C MET A 115 -16.18 1.12 -5.55
N THR A 116 -16.87 0.14 -6.14
CA THR A 116 -16.28 -1.14 -6.58
C THR A 116 -16.10 -1.24 -8.09
N ALA A 117 -16.48 -0.21 -8.85
CA ALA A 117 -16.26 -0.17 -10.28
C ALA A 117 -14.75 -0.26 -10.58
N GLU A 118 -14.40 -1.18 -11.47
CA GLU A 118 -13.04 -1.34 -11.99
C GLU A 118 -12.94 -0.72 -13.39
N PRO A 119 -12.57 0.57 -13.52
CA PRO A 119 -12.30 1.14 -14.83
C PRO A 119 -11.11 0.45 -15.48
N LYS A 120 -11.04 0.55 -16.80
CA LYS A 120 -9.84 0.15 -17.53
C LYS A 120 -8.69 1.06 -17.10
N LEU A 121 -7.69 0.49 -16.45
CA LEU A 121 -6.46 1.18 -16.14
C LEU A 121 -5.72 1.56 -17.43
N HIS A 122 -4.86 2.58 -17.33
CA HIS A 122 -3.96 2.89 -18.43
C HIS A 122 -3.01 1.70 -18.67
N PRO A 123 -2.60 1.38 -19.92
CA PRO A 123 -1.77 0.20 -20.20
C PRO A 123 -0.48 0.09 -19.38
N ILE A 124 0.10 1.24 -18.99
CA ILE A 124 1.29 1.29 -18.12
C ILE A 124 0.92 0.84 -16.69
N GLU A 125 -0.20 1.31 -16.17
CA GLU A 125 -0.67 0.97 -14.82
C GLU A 125 -1.11 -0.49 -14.75
N ASP A 126 -1.75 -1.00 -15.81
CA ASP A 126 -2.14 -2.41 -15.90
C ASP A 126 -0.92 -3.34 -15.96
N ARG A 127 0.13 -2.94 -16.68
CA ARG A 127 1.41 -3.65 -16.68
C ARG A 127 2.06 -3.61 -15.30
N LEU A 128 2.11 -2.43 -14.68
CA LEU A 128 2.70 -2.25 -13.36
C LEU A 128 1.96 -3.06 -12.29
N TYR A 129 0.62 -3.07 -12.34
CA TYR A 129 -0.21 -3.91 -11.48
C TYR A 129 0.21 -5.38 -11.60
N THR A 130 0.35 -5.87 -12.83
CA THR A 130 0.75 -7.25 -13.11
C THR A 130 2.16 -7.56 -12.59
N GLU A 131 3.10 -6.63 -12.76
CA GLU A 131 4.48 -6.75 -12.26
C GLU A 131 4.50 -6.83 -10.72
N ILE A 132 3.78 -5.94 -10.04
CA ILE A 132 3.69 -5.92 -8.57
C ILE A 132 3.06 -7.22 -8.05
N GLU A 133 2.00 -7.72 -8.71
CA GLU A 133 1.35 -8.99 -8.36
C GLU A 133 2.30 -10.18 -8.46
N GLN A 134 3.07 -10.27 -9.55
CA GLN A 134 4.04 -11.35 -9.75
C GLN A 134 5.18 -11.31 -8.73
N ASP A 135 5.70 -10.13 -8.41
CA ASP A 135 6.78 -9.99 -7.43
C ASP A 135 6.33 -10.45 -6.03
N CYS A 136 5.11 -10.11 -5.62
CA CYS A 136 4.59 -10.58 -4.34
C CYS A 136 4.30 -12.07 -4.31
N GLN A 137 3.83 -12.67 -5.40
CA GLN A 137 3.71 -14.13 -5.50
C GLN A 137 5.07 -14.82 -5.34
N ARG A 138 6.15 -14.27 -5.92
CA ARG A 138 7.51 -14.80 -5.75
C ARG A 138 7.99 -14.68 -4.31
N LEU A 139 7.74 -13.55 -3.64
CA LEU A 139 8.14 -13.33 -2.25
C LEU A 139 7.39 -14.27 -1.29
N CYS A 140 6.10 -14.55 -1.54
CA CYS A 140 5.33 -15.52 -0.76
C CYS A 140 5.67 -16.98 -1.07
N ALA A 141 6.17 -17.27 -2.29
CA ALA A 141 6.58 -18.62 -2.72
C ALA A 141 8.05 -18.94 -2.42
N ALA A 142 8.84 -17.96 -1.96
CA ALA A 142 10.22 -18.20 -1.58
C ALA A 142 10.26 -19.16 -0.37
N PRO A 143 10.94 -20.32 -0.48
CA PRO A 143 11.08 -21.21 0.65
C PRO A 143 11.80 -20.46 1.79
N THR A 144 11.25 -20.56 3.01
CA THR A 144 11.97 -20.16 4.22
C THR A 144 13.35 -20.82 4.17
N PRO A 145 14.46 -20.09 4.44
CA PRO A 145 15.77 -20.72 4.54
C PRO A 145 15.70 -21.72 5.69
N GLU A 146 15.53 -23.00 5.37
CA GLU A 146 15.80 -24.06 6.32
C GLU A 146 17.26 -23.91 6.73
N GLN A 147 17.44 -23.88 8.05
CA GLN A 147 18.73 -23.80 8.71
C GLN A 147 19.69 -24.80 8.06
N SER A 148 20.67 -24.29 7.31
CA SER A 148 21.79 -25.12 6.85
C SER A 148 22.45 -25.74 8.07
N PRO A 149 22.48 -27.08 8.21
CA PRO A 149 23.26 -27.70 9.25
C PRO A 149 24.73 -27.46 8.91
N GLU A 150 25.45 -26.84 9.84
CA GLU A 150 26.90 -26.67 9.81
C GLU A 150 27.59 -27.99 9.41
N ARG A 151 28.49 -27.91 8.45
CA ARG A 151 29.56 -28.89 8.24
C ARG A 151 30.86 -28.18 7.94
#